data_AF-A0A3A1VFD6-F1
#
_entry.id   AF-A0A3A1VFD6-F1
#
_cell.length_a   1.000
_cell.length_b   1.000
_cell.length_c   1.000
_cell.angle_alpha   90.00
_cell.angle_beta   90.00
_cell.angle_gamma   90.00
#
_symmetry.space_group_name_H-M   'P 1'
#
loop_
_entity.id
_entity.type
_entity.pdbx_description
1 polymer ?
#
loop_
_entity_poly.entity_id
_entity_poly.type
_entity_poly.pdbx_seq_one_letter_code
_entity_poly.pdbx_strand_id
1 'polypeptide(L)' 'MDWAAAAGILNGRPGNLMKPGGAATQAEMSAILVRFIAWHNKV' A
#
# COMPACT_ATOMS: atom_id res chain seq x y z
N MET A 1 5.09 4.97 -8.44
CA MET A 1 4.16 4.57 -7.36
C MET A 1 2.75 4.30 -7.90
N ASP A 2 2.42 4.84 -9.08
CA ASP A 2 1.09 4.73 -9.70
C ASP A 2 0.62 3.29 -9.92
N TRP A 3 1.51 2.37 -10.32
CA TRP A 3 1.12 0.97 -10.52
C TRP A 3 0.61 0.31 -9.23
N ALA A 4 1.23 0.59 -8.09
CA ALA A 4 0.88 -0.02 -6.81
C ALA A 4 -0.39 0.60 -6.20
N ALA A 5 -0.63 1.89 -6.48
CA ALA A 5 -1.89 2.54 -6.16
C ALA A 5 -3.03 2.02 -7.06
N ALA A 6 -2.79 1.89 -8.37
CA ALA A 6 -3.75 1.34 -9.33
C ALA A 6 -4.09 -0.14 -9.04
N ALA A 7 -3.11 -0.92 -8.59
CA ALA A 7 -3.30 -2.30 -8.14
C ALA A 7 -3.98 -2.41 -6.77
N GLY A 8 -4.27 -1.29 -6.09
CA GLY A 8 -4.90 -1.26 -4.76
C GLY A 8 -4.01 -1.73 -3.61
N ILE A 9 -2.70 -1.91 -3.87
CA ILE A 9 -1.72 -2.37 -2.87
C ILE A 9 -1.40 -1.23 -1.90
N LEU A 10 -1.11 -0.04 -2.44
CA LEU A 10 -0.91 1.18 -1.67
C LEU A 10 -2.22 1.97 -1.59
N ASN A 11 -2.58 2.41 -0.38
CA ASN A 11 -3.70 3.31 -0.14
C ASN A 11 -3.23 4.54 0.62
N GLY A 12 -3.86 5.68 0.36
CA GLY A 12 -3.59 6.93 1.06
C GLY A 12 -4.04 6.89 2.52
N ARG A 13 -3.50 7.81 3.32
CA ARG A 13 -3.97 8.07 4.70
C ARG A 13 -5.29 8.87 4.68
N PRO A 14 -6.02 8.92 5.80
CA PRO A 14 -7.17 9.80 5.94
C PRO A 14 -6.83 11.23 5.48
N GLY A 15 -7.77 11.88 4.78
CA GLY A 15 -7.51 13.15 4.10
C GLY A 15 -6.89 13.02 2.71
N ASN A 16 -6.94 11.81 2.11
CA ASN A 16 -6.42 11.51 0.77
C ASN A 16 -4.93 11.86 0.59
N LEU A 17 -4.17 11.76 1.68
CA LEU A 17 -2.76 12.14 1.72
C LEU A 17 -1.87 10.91 1.51
N MET A 18 -1.07 10.96 0.45
CA MET A 18 0.13 10.14 0.35
C MET A 18 1.25 10.87 1.08
N LYS A 19 1.96 10.19 1.99
CA LYS A 19 3.12 10.75 2.69
C LYS A 19 4.42 10.12 2.17
N PRO A 20 4.87 10.47 0.95
CA PRO A 20 6.14 9.99 0.42
C PRO A 20 7.29 10.44 1.32
N GLY A 21 8.25 9.56 1.59
CA GLY A 21 9.37 9.80 2.50
C GLY A 21 9.03 9.73 4.00
N GLY A 22 7.76 9.55 4.36
CA GLY A 22 7.36 9.30 5.75
C GLY A 22 7.57 7.84 6.17
N ALA A 23 7.83 7.62 7.45
CA ALA A 23 7.85 6.27 8.02
C ALA A 23 6.45 5.64 8.02
N ALA A 24 6.40 4.37 7.67
CA ALA A 24 5.24 3.51 7.86
C ALA A 24 5.36 2.79 9.20
N THR A 25 4.24 2.65 9.90
CA THR A 25 4.12 1.79 11.07
C THR A 25 4.22 0.31 10.67
N GLN A 26 4.55 -0.56 11.62
CA GLN A 26 4.59 -2.00 11.36
C GLN A 26 3.23 -2.55 10.87
N ALA A 27 2.13 -2.01 11.40
CA ALA A 27 0.77 -2.37 10.97
C ALA A 27 0.46 -1.91 9.54
N GLU A 28 0.91 -0.71 9.14
CA GLU A 28 0.78 -0.26 7.75
C GLU A 28 1.61 -1.16 6.82
N MET A 29 2.84 -1.52 7.21
CA MET A 29 3.70 -2.40 6.42
C MET A 29 3.13 -3.81 6.29
N SER A 30 2.59 -4.40 7.36
CA SER A 30 1.98 -5.73 7.29
C SER A 30 0.74 -5.73 6.38
N ALA A 31 -0.10 -4.70 6.46
CA ALA A 31 -1.24 -4.55 5.58
C ALA A 31 -0.85 -4.44 4.09
N ILE A 32 0.21 -3.67 3.79
CA ILE A 32 0.76 -3.57 2.43
C ILE A 32 1.26 -4.94 1.95
N LEU A 33 1.99 -5.67 2.79
CA LEU A 33 2.54 -6.98 2.44
C LEU A 33 1.44 -8.01 2.12
N VAL A 34 0.38 -8.05 2.94
CA VAL A 34 -0.77 -8.93 2.71
C VAL A 34 -1.44 -8.63 1.37
N ARG A 35 -1.66 -7.34 1.06
CA ARG A 35 -2.26 -6.93 -0.23
C ARG A 35 -1.36 -7.28 -1.41
N PHE A 36 -0.06 -7.12 -1.26
CA PHE A 36 0.91 -7.46 -2.31
C PHE A 36 0.89 -8.97 -2.63
N ILE A 37 0.94 -9.83 -1.61
CA ILE A 37 0.87 -11.29 -1.78
C ILE A 37 -0.46 -11.70 -2.44
N ALA A 38 -1.57 -11.14 -1.96
CA ALA A 38 -2.89 -11.42 -2.52
C ALA A 38 -3.03 -10.95 -3.98
N TRP A 39 -2.41 -9.84 -4.36
CA TRP A 39 -2.34 -9.37 -5.74
C TRP A 39 -1.49 -10.32 -6.59
N HIS A 40 -0.28 -10.66 -6.14
CA HIS A 40 0.66 -11.51 -6.87
C HIS A 40 0.09 -12.91 -7.16
N ASN A 41 -0.67 -13.49 -6.24
CA ASN A 41 -1.29 -14.81 -6.42
C ASN A 41 -2.48 -14.82 -7.40
N LYS A 42 -2.96 -13.65 -7.85
CA LYS A 42 -4.07 -13.53 -8.81
C LYS A 42 -3.61 -13.27 -10.24
N VAL A 43 -2.33 -12.98 -10.44
CA VAL A 43 -1.69 -12.71 -11.74
C VAL A 43 -0.88 -13.93 -12.17
#